data_AF-A0A3C2DFB2-F1
#
_entry.id   AF-A0A3C2DFB2-F1
#
_cell.length_a   1.000
_cell.length_b   1.000
_cell.length_c   1.000
_cell.angle_alpha   90.00
_cell.angle_beta   90.00
_cell.angle_gamma   90.00
#
_symmetry.space_group_name_H-M   'P 1'
#
loop_
_entity.id
_entity.type
_entity.pdbx_description
1 polymer ?
#
loop_
_entity_poly.entity_id
_entity_poly.type
_entity_poly.pdbx_seq_one_letter_code
_entity_poly.pdbx_strand_id
1 'polypeptide(L)'
;SGGAWVPMVERSDLDPEDAGLYTKDRDGYVIRALSLVPDEVRSLIDQSQNFYVRDLSNLAEGRSLSRPQIEMIASRVSALNECFY
;
A
#
# COMPACT_ATOMS: atom_id res chain seq x y z
N SER A 1 21.90 9.40 13.79
CA SER A 1 20.64 9.22 13.04
C SER A 1 20.96 8.96 11.58
N GLY A 2 21.00 7.69 11.16
CA GLY A 2 20.96 7.35 9.73
C GLY A 2 19.49 7.32 9.33
N GLY A 3 18.92 8.48 8.97
CA GLY A 3 17.50 8.61 8.66
C GLY A 3 17.15 7.93 7.34
N ALA A 4 15.91 7.44 7.22
CA ALA A 4 15.33 7.11 5.92
C ALA A 4 15.34 8.35 5.01
N TRP A 5 15.41 8.15 3.69
CA TRP A 5 15.41 9.25 2.72
C TRP A 5 14.11 10.06 2.75
N VAL A 6 13.01 9.47 3.23
CA VAL A 6 11.70 10.09 3.43
C VAL A 6 11.34 10.04 4.91
N PRO A 7 10.77 11.11 5.50
CA PRO A 7 10.26 11.07 6.86
C PRO A 7 9.20 9.97 7.04
N MET A 8 9.21 9.32 8.20
CA MET A 8 8.30 8.22 8.53
C MET A 8 7.49 8.59 9.76
N VAL A 9 6.20 8.27 9.76
CA VAL A 9 5.32 8.49 10.92
C VAL A 9 5.31 7.24 11.82
N GLU A 10 5.68 7.40 13.08
CA GLU A 10 5.59 6.32 14.07
C GLU A 10 4.15 6.06 14.48
N ARG A 11 3.86 4.85 14.96
CA ARG A 11 2.50 4.49 15.40
C ARG A 11 1.99 5.39 16.54
N SER A 12 2.88 5.86 17.40
CA SER A 12 2.56 6.78 18.50
C SER A 12 2.19 8.17 18.05
N ASP A 13 2.54 8.53 16.81
CA ASP A 13 2.43 9.89 16.28
C ASP A 13 1.21 10.04 15.37
N LEU A 14 0.42 8.98 15.19
CA LEU A 14 -0.86 9.01 14.48
C LEU A 14 -1.93 9.67 15.34
N ASP A 15 -2.78 10.48 14.71
CA ASP A 15 -3.99 10.96 15.35
C ASP A 15 -4.93 9.79 15.66
N PRO A 16 -5.75 9.89 16.73
CA PRO A 16 -6.65 8.80 17.13
C PRO A 16 -7.60 8.34 16.02
N GLU A 17 -8.00 9.24 15.12
CA GLU A 17 -8.84 8.94 13.96
C GLU A 17 -8.12 8.15 12.85
N ASP A 18 -6.79 8.20 12.84
CA ASP A 18 -5.91 7.49 11.90
C ASP A 18 -5.30 6.21 12.49
N ALA A 19 -5.61 5.87 13.75
CA ALA A 19 -5.06 4.69 14.42
C ALA A 19 -5.30 3.38 13.64
N GLY A 20 -6.36 3.33 12.82
CA GLY A 20 -6.69 2.21 11.94
C GLY A 20 -5.81 2.07 10.69
N LEU A 21 -4.98 3.07 10.36
CA LEU A 21 -4.05 2.97 9.22
C LEU A 21 -3.04 1.84 9.45
N TYR A 22 -2.54 1.69 10.69
CA TYR A 22 -1.55 0.68 11.02
C TYR A 22 -2.18 -0.56 11.68
N THR A 23 -2.13 -1.69 10.99
CA THR A 23 -2.53 -2.98 11.56
C THR A 23 -1.31 -3.83 11.90
N LYS A 24 -1.53 -5.03 12.45
CA LYS A 24 -0.45 -6.00 12.67
C LYS A 24 0.28 -6.38 11.37
N ASP A 25 -0.45 -6.39 10.25
CA ASP A 25 0.05 -6.86 8.95
C ASP A 25 0.28 -5.70 7.96
N ARG A 26 0.07 -4.44 8.40
CA ARG A 26 0.17 -3.25 7.57
C ARG A 26 0.81 -2.10 8.34
N ASP A 27 2.13 -2.06 8.36
CA ASP A 27 2.92 -0.94 8.88
C ASP A 27 4.31 -0.82 8.22
N GLY A 28 4.47 -1.33 6.99
CA GLY A 28 5.70 -1.22 6.21
C GLY A 28 6.05 0.25 5.88
N TYR A 29 7.30 0.53 5.49
CA TYR A 29 7.74 1.92 5.34
C TYR A 29 7.03 2.71 4.23
N VAL A 30 6.45 2.08 3.19
CA VAL A 30 5.57 2.79 2.24
C VAL A 30 4.36 3.37 2.96
N ILE A 31 3.71 2.56 3.82
CA ILE A 31 2.57 2.99 4.63
C ILE A 31 3.01 4.07 5.63
N ARG A 32 4.17 3.90 6.28
CA ARG A 32 4.68 4.89 7.24
C ARG A 32 5.11 6.21 6.61
N ALA A 33 5.65 6.19 5.39
CA ALA A 33 5.99 7.40 4.64
C ALA A 33 4.74 8.13 4.17
N LEU A 34 3.78 7.39 3.60
CA LEU A 34 2.52 7.97 3.12
C LEU A 34 1.65 8.51 4.25
N SER A 35 1.84 8.05 5.49
CA SER A 35 1.08 8.54 6.65
C SER A 35 1.36 9.99 7.04
N LEU A 36 2.32 10.65 6.36
CA LEU A 36 2.39 12.12 6.36
C LEU A 36 1.13 12.77 5.76
N VAL A 37 0.39 12.02 4.94
CA VAL A 37 -0.91 12.38 4.37
C VAL A 37 -1.86 11.18 4.54
N PRO A 38 -2.52 11.03 5.71
CA PRO A 38 -3.35 9.88 6.07
C PRO A 38 -4.36 9.42 4.99
N ASP A 39 -4.96 10.38 4.29
CA ASP A 39 -5.92 10.11 3.22
C ASP A 39 -5.31 9.42 2.00
N GLU A 40 -4.01 9.58 1.76
CA GLU A 40 -3.31 8.85 0.69
C GLU A 40 -3.07 7.39 1.07
N VAL A 41 -2.92 7.09 2.36
CA VAL A 41 -2.88 5.70 2.83
C VAL A 41 -4.23 5.03 2.60
N ARG A 42 -5.34 5.72 2.90
CA ARG A 42 -6.70 5.23 2.64
C ARG A 42 -6.91 4.99 1.14
N SER A 43 -6.50 5.94 0.31
CA SER A 43 -6.59 5.85 -1.16
C SER A 43 -5.74 4.71 -1.72
N LEU A 44 -4.53 4.50 -1.21
CA LEU A 44 -3.68 3.37 -1.60
C LEU A 44 -4.34 2.04 -1.23
N ILE A 45 -4.88 1.92 -0.02
CA ILE A 45 -5.56 0.70 0.42
C ILE A 45 -6.74 0.39 -0.49
N ASP A 46 -7.63 1.37 -0.71
CA ASP A 46 -8.82 1.20 -1.56
C ASP A 46 -8.44 0.78 -3.00
N GLN A 47 -7.49 1.48 -3.61
CA GLN A 47 -6.99 1.13 -4.95
C GLN A 47 -6.34 -0.26 -4.97
N SER A 48 -5.55 -0.61 -3.95
CA SER A 48 -4.91 -1.93 -3.85
C SER A 48 -5.94 -3.05 -3.74
N GLN A 49 -7.09 -2.82 -3.06
CA GLN A 49 -8.15 -3.80 -3.00
C GLN A 49 -8.70 -4.11 -4.38
N ASN A 50 -8.87 -3.10 -5.25
CA ASN A 50 -9.35 -3.32 -6.63
C ASN A 50 -8.41 -4.20 -7.47
N PHE A 51 -7.09 -4.13 -7.25
CA PHE A 51 -6.11 -4.95 -7.98
C PHE A 51 -5.89 -6.33 -7.32
N TYR A 52 -5.83 -6.39 -5.99
CA TYR A 52 -5.33 -7.55 -5.25
C TYR A 52 -6.41 -8.36 -4.55
N VAL A 53 -7.57 -7.76 -4.29
CA VAL A 53 -8.69 -8.39 -3.60
C VAL A 53 -9.89 -8.42 -4.56
N ARG A 54 -10.61 -9.54 -4.55
CA ARG A 54 -11.70 -9.80 -5.49
C ARG A 54 -12.94 -9.07 -4.96
N ASP A 55 -13.88 -8.70 -5.83
CA ASP A 55 -15.25 -8.60 -5.36
C ASP A 55 -15.69 -10.00 -4.86
N LEU A 56 -15.83 -10.16 -3.56
CA LEU A 56 -16.22 -11.43 -2.95
C LEU A 56 -17.69 -11.78 -3.27
N SER A 57 -18.47 -10.82 -3.77
CA SER A 57 -19.91 -10.95 -4.04
C SER A 57 -20.23 -11.36 -5.48
N ASN A 58 -19.32 -11.16 -6.45
CA ASN A 58 -19.51 -11.54 -7.85
C ASN A 58 -18.30 -12.29 -8.41
N LEU A 59 -18.46 -13.59 -8.65
CA LEU A 59 -17.39 -14.50 -9.09
C LEU A 59 -17.27 -14.59 -10.63
N ALA A 60 -18.20 -14.02 -11.39
CA ALA A 60 -18.24 -14.13 -12.85
C ALA A 60 -17.27 -13.16 -13.54
N GLU A 61 -16.96 -12.03 -12.91
CA GLU A 61 -15.95 -11.07 -13.36
C GLU A 61 -14.67 -11.23 -12.53
N GLY A 62 -13.97 -12.34 -12.77
CA GLY A 62 -12.64 -12.54 -12.20
C GLY A 62 -11.64 -11.59 -12.84
N ARG A 63 -10.73 -11.03 -12.03
CA ARG A 63 -9.56 -10.25 -12.50
C ARG A 63 -8.92 -10.98 -13.68
N SER A 64 -8.64 -10.27 -14.77
CA SER A 64 -8.04 -10.85 -15.97
C SER A 64 -6.61 -11.36 -15.75
N LEU A 65 -5.97 -10.93 -14.65
CA LEU A 65 -4.60 -11.29 -14.29
C LEU A 65 -4.56 -12.04 -12.97
N SER A 66 -3.78 -13.13 -12.96
CA SER A 66 -3.40 -13.83 -11.74
C SER A 66 -2.48 -12.97 -10.86
N ARG A 67 -2.41 -13.31 -9.56
CA ARG A 67 -1.52 -12.61 -8.62
C ARG A 67 -0.07 -12.55 -9.11
N PRO A 68 0.57 -13.64 -9.60
CA PRO A 68 1.93 -13.55 -10.14
C PRO A 68 2.07 -12.63 -11.35
N GLN A 69 1.06 -12.54 -12.22
CA GLN A 69 1.09 -11.62 -13.37
C GLN A 69 1.02 -10.15 -12.91
N ILE A 70 0.23 -9.86 -11.88
CA ILE A 70 0.17 -8.52 -11.28
C ILE A 70 1.54 -8.13 -10.69
N GLU A 71 2.17 -9.03 -9.92
CA GLU A 71 3.50 -8.77 -9.36
C GLU A 71 4.58 -8.61 -10.44
N MET A 72 4.47 -9.35 -11.55
CA MET A 72 5.38 -9.18 -12.69
C MET A 72 5.25 -7.77 -13.32
N ILE A 73 4.04 -7.24 -13.43
CA ILE A 73 3.82 -5.87 -13.92
C ILE A 73 4.35 -4.86 -12.90
N ALA A 74 4.00 -5.01 -11.62
CA ALA A 74 4.44 -4.12 -10.56
C ALA A 74 5.98 -4.04 -10.49
N SER A 75 6.67 -5.18 -10.51
CA SER A 75 8.14 -5.23 -10.51
C SER A 75 8.76 -4.58 -11.75
N ARG A 76 8.18 -4.80 -12.94
CA ARG A 76 8.64 -4.14 -14.18
C ARG A 76 8.46 -2.63 -14.13
N VAL A 77 7.30 -2.15 -13.69
CA VAL A 77 7.00 -0.72 -13.57
C VAL A 77 7.90 -0.07 -12.53
N SER A 78 8.11 -0.70 -11.36
CA SER A 78 9.04 -0.20 -10.34
C SER A 78 10.47 -0.10 -10.86
N ALA A 79 10.95 -1.11 -11.60
CA ALA A 79 12.29 -1.09 -12.19
C ALA A 79 12.46 0.02 -13.24
N LEU A 80 11.44 0.26 -14.08
CA LEU A 80 11.45 1.34 -15.08
C LEU A 80 11.41 2.74 -14.45
N ASN A 81 10.83 2.86 -13.25
CA ASN A 81 10.71 4.13 -12.51
C ASN A 81 11.75 4.26 -11.38
N GLU A 82 12.73 3.36 -11.30
CA GLU A 82 13.76 3.39 -10.25
C GLU A 82 13.17 3.45 -8.82
N CYS A 83 12.09 2.71 -8.57
CA CYS A 83 11.42 2.61 -7.27
C CYS A 83 11.96 1.40 -6.49
N PHE A 84 12.83 1.64 -5.49
CA PHE A 84 13.68 0.61 -4.86
C PHE A 84 13.23 0.14 -3.46
N TYR A 85 11.96 0.31 -3.12
CA TYR A 85 11.43 -0.12 -1.82
C TYR A 85 11.35 -1.65 -1.68
#